data_AF-A0A4Q3VQD7-F1
#
_entry.id   AF-A0A4Q3VQD7-F1
#
_cell.length_a   1.000
_cell.length_b   1.000
_cell.length_c   1.000
_cell.angle_alpha   90.00
_cell.angle_beta   90.00
_cell.angle_gamma   90.00
#
_symmetry.space_group_name_H-M   'P 1'
#
loop_
_entity.id
_entity.type
_entity.pdbx_description
1 polymer ?
#
loop_
_entity_poly.entity_id
_entity_poly.type
_entity_poly.pdbx_seq_one_letter_code
_entity_poly.pdbx_strand_id
1 'polypeptide(L)'
;MLPGTVSDEQKDFKSRNEAGPVSKHVYNGSYSGEYLSRIAFPIGGIGSGMFCLEGSGAISHMSIRNKPDVFNEPGLFGAVYLKGIKNGAKILEGPVPNWKKFGQPNAGNGSAGSNTGLPRFQQAVFKQRFPFATISLTDTELPLNVEVKGWSPFIPTDEDNSSLPVGALEYLFTNTGSSPAEVIFSYNAKNFLKVENGKSEIRNHKNGFILSEQGTKDKTFLRSDFAIFTDQQNTVVDHSWFRGGWWDPLTMAWNKIKSGELQAVEPVESGAVGASLFVPFRLDPGGKKTVIVYFAWYVPESDQTHGKIGEKKDCDPESGCCSSPSAIGLDKYDKDFDGTFYKPWYSAVYKSIEDISKNWAENYIELKKNSNLFSDAFFASTIPPEVLEAISCNLTILKSPTVLRQYDGRLWNFEGCGDNWGCCHGSCT
;
A
#
# COMPACT_ATOMS: atom_id res chain seq x y z
N MET A 1 10.34 -50.60 54.36
CA MET A 1 10.01 -50.15 52.99
C MET A 1 9.54 -48.71 53.12
N LEU A 2 10.46 -47.74 53.10
CA LEU A 2 11.01 -47.03 51.93
C LEU A 2 10.00 -46.09 51.24
N PRO A 3 10.47 -44.91 50.78
CA PRO A 3 9.71 -43.68 50.66
C PRO A 3 9.21 -43.41 49.24
N GLY A 4 8.11 -42.66 49.11
CA GLY A 4 7.61 -42.18 47.83
C GLY A 4 8.26 -40.86 47.44
N THR A 5 9.17 -40.91 46.47
CA THR A 5 9.77 -39.78 45.76
C THR A 5 8.74 -39.04 44.91
N VAL A 6 8.53 -37.75 45.18
CA VAL A 6 7.90 -36.82 44.24
C VAL A 6 8.95 -36.47 43.20
N SER A 7 8.68 -36.73 41.93
CA SER A 7 9.59 -36.53 40.80
C SER A 7 9.90 -35.04 40.58
N ASP A 8 11.16 -34.78 40.23
CA ASP A 8 11.76 -33.47 39.92
C ASP A 8 11.22 -32.78 38.63
N GLU A 9 10.05 -33.17 38.11
CA GLU A 9 9.53 -32.67 36.82
C GLU A 9 8.76 -31.34 36.90
N GLN A 10 8.58 -30.74 38.09
CA GLN A 10 7.88 -29.45 38.24
C GLN A 10 8.80 -28.24 38.41
N LYS A 11 10.13 -28.41 38.36
CA LYS A 11 11.07 -27.28 38.49
C LYS A 11 11.55 -26.67 37.18
N ASP A 12 11.24 -27.25 36.02
CA ASP A 12 11.81 -26.81 34.74
C ASP A 12 10.86 -25.97 33.85
N PHE A 13 9.68 -25.60 34.36
CA PHE A 13 8.73 -24.74 33.64
C PHE A 13 8.89 -23.23 33.93
N LYS A 14 10.02 -22.82 34.53
CA LYS A 14 10.28 -21.42 34.94
C LYS A 14 11.45 -20.72 34.25
N SER A 15 12.04 -21.28 33.18
CA SER A 15 13.27 -20.70 32.57
C SER A 15 13.19 -20.32 31.08
N ARG A 16 12.02 -20.23 30.45
CA ARG A 16 11.92 -19.87 29.01
C ARG A 16 11.18 -18.59 28.66
N ASN A 17 11.02 -17.66 29.59
CA ASN A 17 10.45 -16.33 29.32
C ASN A 17 11.26 -15.20 29.97
N GLU A 18 12.58 -15.28 29.94
CA GLU A 18 13.38 -14.06 30.01
C GLU A 18 13.50 -13.51 28.59
N ALA A 19 12.45 -12.79 28.17
CA ALA A 19 12.61 -11.79 27.13
C ALA A 19 13.74 -10.88 27.61
N GLY A 20 14.88 -10.92 26.91
CA GLY A 20 16.00 -10.04 27.18
C GLY A 20 15.55 -8.57 27.26
N PRO A 21 16.34 -7.68 27.87
CA PRO A 21 15.94 -6.30 28.10
C PRO A 21 15.41 -5.71 26.80
N VAL A 22 14.14 -5.30 26.81
CA VAL A 22 13.48 -4.60 25.71
C VAL A 22 14.39 -3.43 25.35
N SER A 23 15.10 -3.54 24.23
CA SER A 23 16.00 -2.49 23.77
C SER A 23 15.16 -1.22 23.67
N LYS A 24 15.52 -0.18 24.43
CA LYS A 24 14.88 1.13 24.32
C LYS A 24 15.00 1.57 22.86
N HIS A 25 13.87 1.67 22.17
CA HIS A 25 13.82 2.16 20.79
C HIS A 25 14.49 3.53 20.73
N VAL A 26 15.38 3.70 19.75
CA VAL A 26 16.03 5.00 19.50
C VAL A 26 15.08 5.81 18.63
N TYR A 27 14.57 6.92 19.15
CA TYR A 27 13.72 7.84 18.39
C TYR A 27 14.38 8.27 17.07
N ASN A 28 13.57 8.35 16.01
CA ASN A 28 13.97 8.61 14.64
C ASN A 28 14.97 7.57 14.07
N GLY A 29 15.07 6.42 14.74
CA GLY A 29 15.87 5.27 14.34
C GLY A 29 15.07 4.25 13.52
N SER A 30 15.65 3.07 13.35
CA SER A 30 14.97 1.95 12.69
C SER A 30 14.19 1.11 13.70
N TYR A 31 13.07 0.55 13.25
CA TYR A 31 12.26 -0.42 13.98
C TYR A 31 12.60 -1.83 13.50
N SER A 32 12.62 -2.78 14.43
CA SER A 32 12.90 -4.20 14.16
C SER A 32 12.24 -5.11 15.19
N GLY A 33 12.09 -6.40 14.87
CA GLY A 33 11.46 -7.37 15.77
C GLY A 33 10.01 -7.00 16.08
N GLU A 34 9.63 -7.05 17.36
CA GLU A 34 8.25 -6.77 17.81
C GLU A 34 7.77 -5.34 17.50
N TYR A 35 8.68 -4.38 17.35
CA TYR A 35 8.34 -3.00 17.00
C TYR A 35 7.79 -2.86 15.57
N LEU A 36 7.96 -3.86 14.71
CA LEU A 36 7.35 -3.88 13.37
C LEU A 36 5.86 -4.21 13.41
N SER A 37 5.37 -4.80 14.51
CA SER A 37 4.09 -5.51 14.56
C SER A 37 2.86 -4.64 14.26
N ARG A 38 2.94 -3.32 14.45
CA ARG A 38 1.82 -2.37 14.29
C ARG A 38 2.13 -1.22 13.35
N ILE A 39 3.25 -1.26 12.63
CA ILE A 39 3.59 -0.21 11.67
C ILE A 39 2.74 -0.39 10.42
N ALA A 40 2.07 0.69 10.00
CA ALA A 40 1.36 0.81 8.73
C ALA A 40 1.61 2.23 8.17
N PHE A 41 2.49 2.35 7.18
CA PHE A 41 2.88 3.63 6.59
C PHE A 41 2.01 3.94 5.36
N PRO A 42 1.22 5.03 5.36
CA PRO A 42 0.28 5.30 4.29
C PRO A 42 0.97 5.80 3.01
N ILE A 43 0.51 5.26 1.89
CA ILE A 43 0.92 5.60 0.53
C ILE A 43 -0.35 6.02 -0.22
N GLY A 44 -0.40 7.31 -0.56
CA GLY A 44 -1.50 7.97 -1.24
C GLY A 44 -1.37 9.49 -1.10
N GLY A 45 -2.00 10.21 -2.02
CA GLY A 45 -2.11 11.67 -1.95
C GLY A 45 -3.23 12.12 -1.02
N ILE A 46 -3.17 13.39 -0.63
CA ILE A 46 -4.16 14.07 0.21
C ILE A 46 -5.54 13.99 -0.45
N GLY A 47 -6.51 13.37 0.21
CA GLY A 47 -7.88 13.22 -0.30
C GLY A 47 -8.07 12.19 -1.41
N SER A 48 -7.03 11.42 -1.74
CA SER A 48 -7.04 10.50 -2.87
C SER A 48 -7.37 9.06 -2.50
N GLY A 49 -7.41 8.71 -1.20
CA GLY A 49 -7.37 7.33 -0.73
C GLY A 49 -5.93 6.84 -0.52
N MET A 50 -5.78 5.64 0.02
CA MET A 50 -4.45 5.09 0.34
C MET A 50 -4.40 3.56 0.35
N PHE A 51 -3.18 3.04 0.36
CA PHE A 51 -2.85 1.76 0.98
C PHE A 51 -1.65 1.93 1.91
N CYS A 52 -1.41 0.99 2.83
CA CYS A 52 -0.28 1.05 3.75
C CYS A 52 0.81 0.04 3.38
N LEU A 53 2.06 0.46 3.54
CA LEU A 53 3.24 -0.41 3.63
C LEU A 53 3.52 -0.72 5.11
N GLU A 54 3.37 -1.98 5.50
CA GLU A 54 3.57 -2.41 6.89
C GLU A 54 5.05 -2.51 7.26
N GLY A 55 5.34 -2.57 8.57
CA GLY A 55 6.71 -2.79 9.07
C GLY A 55 7.38 -4.07 8.54
N SER A 56 6.58 -5.08 8.20
CA SER A 56 7.05 -6.32 7.58
C SER A 56 7.22 -6.23 6.06
N GLY A 57 6.70 -5.20 5.40
CA GLY A 57 6.64 -5.08 3.94
C GLY A 57 5.34 -5.55 3.30
N ALA A 58 4.40 -6.09 4.09
CA ALA A 58 3.06 -6.42 3.61
C ALA A 58 2.27 -5.17 3.20
N ILE A 59 1.30 -5.35 2.31
CA ILE A 59 0.35 -4.30 1.89
C ILE A 59 -0.99 -4.48 2.61
N SER A 60 -1.50 -3.41 3.22
CA SER A 60 -2.74 -3.43 3.99
C SER A 60 -3.49 -2.09 3.95
N HIS A 61 -4.55 -1.94 4.74
CA HIS A 61 -5.36 -0.73 4.88
C HIS A 61 -5.81 -0.15 3.53
N MET A 62 -6.13 -1.02 2.56
CA MET A 62 -6.48 -0.62 1.19
C MET A 62 -7.79 0.17 1.17
N SER A 63 -7.68 1.49 1.26
CA SER A 63 -8.78 2.45 1.47
C SER A 63 -8.88 3.41 0.27
N ILE A 64 -9.14 2.86 -0.92
CA ILE A 64 -9.19 3.65 -2.17
C ILE A 64 -10.61 4.05 -2.57
N ARG A 65 -11.65 3.52 -1.91
CA ARG A 65 -13.06 3.77 -2.23
C ARG A 65 -13.66 4.94 -1.44
N ASN A 66 -12.92 6.05 -1.38
CA ASN A 66 -13.38 7.32 -0.78
C ASN A 66 -13.83 7.23 0.70
N LYS A 67 -13.49 6.15 1.40
CA LYS A 67 -13.79 5.92 2.82
C LYS A 67 -12.73 5.02 3.46
N PRO A 68 -12.60 5.03 4.81
CA PRO A 68 -11.74 4.10 5.51
C PRO A 68 -12.12 2.64 5.20
N ASP A 69 -11.10 1.81 5.04
CA ASP A 69 -11.19 0.35 4.98
C ASP A 69 -9.88 -0.22 5.55
N VAL A 70 -9.65 0.07 6.84
CA VAL A 70 -8.32 -0.06 7.48
C VAL A 70 -7.89 -1.51 7.71
N PHE A 71 -8.83 -2.46 7.66
CA PHE A 71 -8.54 -3.89 7.76
C PHE A 71 -8.49 -4.61 6.41
N ASN A 72 -8.58 -3.89 5.29
CA ASN A 72 -8.48 -4.48 3.96
C ASN A 72 -7.03 -4.85 3.61
N GLU A 73 -6.75 -6.15 3.64
CA GLU A 73 -5.48 -6.77 3.27
C GLU A 73 -5.68 -7.58 1.98
N PRO A 74 -5.56 -6.95 0.79
CA PRO A 74 -5.94 -7.56 -0.49
C PRO A 74 -4.99 -8.67 -0.97
N GLY A 75 -3.90 -8.93 -0.25
CA GLY A 75 -2.91 -9.94 -0.63
C GLY A 75 -2.11 -9.57 -1.87
N LEU A 76 -1.78 -8.29 -2.03
CA LEU A 76 -0.78 -7.80 -2.99
C LEU A 76 0.62 -8.12 -2.46
N PHE A 77 1.50 -8.67 -3.30
CA PHE A 77 2.87 -8.98 -2.88
C PHE A 77 3.90 -8.95 -4.01
N GLY A 78 5.09 -8.45 -3.67
CA GLY A 78 6.30 -8.67 -4.44
C GLY A 78 6.92 -10.02 -4.11
N ALA A 79 7.54 -10.68 -5.07
CA ALA A 79 8.30 -11.91 -4.86
C ALA A 79 9.58 -11.93 -5.68
N VAL A 80 10.51 -12.78 -5.28
CA VAL A 80 11.75 -13.04 -6.00
C VAL A 80 11.94 -14.53 -6.19
N TYR A 81 12.52 -14.91 -7.32
CA TYR A 81 13.04 -16.24 -7.62
C TYR A 81 14.50 -16.13 -8.06
N LEU A 82 15.39 -16.91 -7.41
CA LEU A 82 16.79 -17.07 -7.81
C LEU A 82 16.99 -18.43 -8.47
N LYS A 83 17.43 -18.44 -9.73
CA LYS A 83 17.63 -19.68 -10.49
C LYS A 83 18.74 -20.54 -9.87
N GLY A 84 18.46 -21.83 -9.70
CA GLY A 84 19.44 -22.80 -9.21
C GLY A 84 19.67 -22.77 -7.69
N ILE A 85 18.96 -21.91 -6.95
CA ILE A 85 19.02 -21.87 -5.48
C ILE A 85 17.89 -22.72 -4.91
N LYS A 86 18.23 -23.65 -4.01
CA LYS A 86 17.24 -24.43 -3.25
C LYS A 86 16.43 -23.47 -2.38
N ASN A 87 15.10 -23.55 -2.45
CA ASN A 87 14.20 -22.58 -1.82
C ASN A 87 14.45 -21.13 -2.28
N GLY A 88 14.91 -20.96 -3.53
CA GLY A 88 15.24 -19.67 -4.13
C GLY A 88 14.06 -18.71 -4.36
N ALA A 89 12.83 -19.11 -4.00
CA ALA A 89 11.62 -18.32 -4.16
C ALA A 89 11.09 -17.84 -2.80
N LYS A 90 11.00 -16.52 -2.60
CA LYS A 90 10.45 -15.90 -1.37
C LYS A 90 9.64 -14.65 -1.74
N ILE A 91 8.56 -14.38 -1.00
CA ILE A 91 7.90 -13.06 -1.07
C ILE A 91 8.77 -12.02 -0.37
N LEU A 92 8.73 -10.78 -0.87
CA LEU A 92 9.55 -9.65 -0.41
C LEU A 92 8.93 -8.99 0.82
N GLU A 93 8.72 -9.81 1.84
CA GLU A 93 8.15 -9.45 3.13
C GLU A 93 8.95 -10.18 4.22
N GLY A 94 9.03 -9.60 5.42
CA GLY A 94 9.58 -10.20 6.62
C GLY A 94 8.58 -11.08 7.36
N PRO A 95 8.91 -11.52 8.60
CA PRO A 95 8.05 -12.38 9.39
C PRO A 95 6.65 -11.80 9.66
N VAL A 96 5.62 -12.65 9.58
CA VAL A 96 4.24 -12.27 9.89
C VAL A 96 4.09 -12.04 11.41
N PRO A 97 3.55 -10.89 11.85
CA PRO A 97 3.23 -10.65 13.26
C PRO A 97 2.29 -11.70 13.85
N ASN A 98 2.52 -12.14 15.09
CA ASN A 98 1.75 -13.24 15.68
C ASN A 98 0.25 -12.94 15.83
N TRP A 99 -0.11 -11.67 16.09
CA TRP A 99 -1.51 -11.25 16.19
C TRP A 99 -2.28 -11.36 14.86
N LYS A 100 -1.59 -11.43 13.72
CA LYS A 100 -2.21 -11.69 12.41
C LYS A 100 -2.42 -13.17 12.13
N LYS A 101 -1.56 -14.03 12.68
CA LYS A 101 -1.70 -15.50 12.57
C LYS A 101 -2.82 -16.01 13.45
N PHE A 102 -2.98 -15.42 14.62
CA PHE A 102 -3.92 -15.85 15.66
C PHE A 102 -4.67 -14.64 16.20
N GLY A 103 -6.01 -14.70 16.20
CA GLY A 103 -6.86 -13.68 16.82
C GLY A 103 -7.58 -12.74 15.84
N GLN A 104 -7.28 -12.82 14.53
CA GLN A 104 -8.08 -12.12 13.51
C GLN A 104 -9.32 -12.94 13.11
N PRO A 105 -10.42 -12.28 12.68
CA PRO A 105 -11.54 -12.97 12.05
C PRO A 105 -11.06 -13.91 10.94
N ASN A 106 -11.64 -15.11 10.85
CA ASN A 106 -11.29 -16.15 9.89
C ASN A 106 -9.89 -16.79 10.03
N ALA A 107 -9.06 -16.37 10.98
CA ALA A 107 -7.72 -16.95 11.19
C ALA A 107 -7.76 -18.45 11.55
N GLY A 108 -8.79 -18.89 12.27
CA GLY A 108 -9.01 -20.31 12.56
C GLY A 108 -9.26 -21.19 11.32
N ASN A 109 -9.65 -20.58 10.19
CA ASN A 109 -9.81 -21.25 8.90
C ASN A 109 -8.70 -20.86 7.89
N GLY A 110 -7.55 -20.42 8.40
CA GLY A 110 -6.37 -20.09 7.59
C GLY A 110 -6.39 -18.71 6.92
N SER A 111 -7.30 -17.81 7.30
CA SER A 111 -7.39 -16.43 6.77
C SER A 111 -7.53 -16.39 5.24
N ALA A 112 -8.59 -17.00 4.71
CA ALA A 112 -8.90 -17.09 3.28
C ALA A 112 -8.48 -15.84 2.49
N GLY A 113 -7.63 -16.03 1.48
CA GLY A 113 -7.14 -14.93 0.66
C GLY A 113 -5.71 -14.47 0.98
N SER A 114 -5.27 -14.69 2.22
CA SER A 114 -3.96 -14.27 2.76
C SER A 114 -2.76 -14.94 2.09
N ASN A 115 -1.62 -14.23 2.08
CA ASN A 115 -0.32 -14.74 1.65
C ASN A 115 0.57 -15.20 2.83
N THR A 116 0.03 -15.29 4.05
CA THR A 116 0.80 -15.58 5.29
C THR A 116 1.55 -16.92 5.26
N GLY A 117 1.07 -17.90 4.50
CA GLY A 117 1.71 -19.22 4.35
C GLY A 117 2.86 -19.27 3.33
N LEU A 118 3.11 -18.22 2.56
CA LEU A 118 4.19 -18.19 1.57
C LEU A 118 5.56 -17.99 2.24
N PRO A 119 6.67 -18.57 1.71
CA PRO A 119 8.03 -18.35 2.20
C PRO A 119 8.47 -16.88 2.18
N ARG A 120 9.09 -16.41 3.27
CA ARG A 120 9.41 -14.98 3.53
C ARG A 120 10.86 -14.80 3.91
N PHE A 121 11.34 -13.55 3.87
CA PHE A 121 12.64 -13.20 4.40
C PHE A 121 12.65 -13.36 5.93
N GLN A 122 13.76 -13.85 6.46
CA GLN A 122 13.91 -14.12 7.90
C GLN A 122 13.89 -12.83 8.74
N GLN A 123 14.38 -11.73 8.19
CA GLN A 123 14.53 -10.47 8.91
C GLN A 123 13.99 -9.30 8.07
N ALA A 124 13.35 -8.37 8.77
CA ALA A 124 12.95 -7.07 8.25
C ALA A 124 13.40 -5.98 9.24
N VAL A 125 13.80 -4.84 8.71
CA VAL A 125 14.11 -3.62 9.48
C VAL A 125 13.44 -2.46 8.77
N PHE A 126 12.55 -1.76 9.46
CA PHE A 126 11.77 -0.65 8.91
C PHE A 126 12.35 0.68 9.37
N LYS A 127 12.45 1.65 8.46
CA LYS A 127 12.80 3.04 8.78
C LYS A 127 11.87 3.97 8.02
N GLN A 128 11.22 4.89 8.72
CA GLN A 128 10.46 5.96 8.08
C GLN A 128 11.30 7.24 8.01
N ARG A 129 11.19 7.91 6.88
CA ARG A 129 11.52 9.31 6.70
C ARG A 129 10.45 9.93 5.81
N PHE A 130 9.32 10.32 6.41
CA PHE A 130 8.17 10.87 5.67
C PHE A 130 8.61 11.87 4.55
N PRO A 131 8.11 11.73 3.31
CA PRO A 131 7.04 10.83 2.83
C PRO A 131 7.51 9.44 2.36
N PHE A 132 8.70 8.99 2.78
CA PHE A 132 9.28 7.70 2.43
C PHE A 132 9.29 6.73 3.61
N ALA A 133 9.07 5.46 3.32
CA ALA A 133 9.39 4.35 4.20
C ALA A 133 10.38 3.42 3.50
N THR A 134 11.29 2.81 4.26
CA THR A 134 12.31 1.90 3.74
C THR A 134 12.38 0.65 4.61
N ILE A 135 12.39 -0.51 3.97
CA ILE A 135 12.46 -1.82 4.62
C ILE A 135 13.66 -2.56 4.08
N SER A 136 14.60 -2.92 4.95
CA SER A 136 15.70 -3.81 4.62
C SER A 136 15.28 -5.25 4.93
N LEU A 137 15.36 -6.12 3.92
CA LEU A 137 15.07 -7.55 4.01
C LEU A 137 16.36 -8.34 3.82
N THR A 138 16.64 -9.24 4.77
CA THR A 138 17.80 -10.13 4.75
C THR A 138 17.39 -11.56 5.04
N ASP A 139 18.11 -12.49 4.42
CA ASP A 139 17.85 -13.92 4.55
C ASP A 139 19.15 -14.70 4.41
N THR A 140 19.43 -15.61 5.33
CA THR A 140 20.68 -16.38 5.33
C THR A 140 20.70 -17.49 4.27
N GLU A 141 19.56 -17.86 3.70
CA GLU A 141 19.44 -18.89 2.66
C GLU A 141 19.51 -18.30 1.24
N LEU A 142 19.43 -16.97 1.10
CA LEU A 142 19.49 -16.29 -0.19
C LEU A 142 20.72 -15.36 -0.24
N PRO A 143 21.58 -15.46 -1.28
CA PRO A 143 22.68 -14.51 -1.49
C PRO A 143 22.18 -13.17 -2.05
N LEU A 144 21.15 -12.61 -1.43
CA LEU A 144 20.43 -11.44 -1.91
C LEU A 144 19.92 -10.59 -0.74
N ASN A 145 20.35 -9.34 -0.70
CA ASN A 145 19.72 -8.32 0.14
C ASN A 145 18.71 -7.54 -0.70
N VAL A 146 17.57 -7.21 -0.11
CA VAL A 146 16.53 -6.40 -0.76
C VAL A 146 16.18 -5.20 0.12
N GLU A 147 16.20 -4.01 -0.46
CA GLU A 147 15.62 -2.82 0.15
C GLU A 147 14.31 -2.47 -0.57
N VAL A 148 13.22 -2.32 0.18
CA VAL A 148 11.91 -1.89 -0.32
C VAL A 148 11.66 -0.46 0.13
N LYS A 149 11.57 0.47 -0.82
CA LYS A 149 11.22 1.87 -0.54
C LYS A 149 9.81 2.18 -0.99
N GLY A 150 8.92 2.44 -0.05
CA GLY A 150 7.54 2.84 -0.33
C GLY A 150 7.34 4.34 -0.18
N TRP A 151 6.66 4.96 -1.15
CA TRP A 151 6.36 6.38 -1.09
C TRP A 151 5.22 6.78 -2.03
N SER A 152 4.71 7.98 -1.79
CA SER A 152 3.83 8.74 -2.69
C SER A 152 4.25 10.22 -2.59
N PRO A 153 3.96 11.05 -3.59
CA PRO A 153 4.35 12.47 -3.57
C PRO A 153 3.87 13.19 -2.30
N PHE A 154 4.71 14.07 -1.76
CA PHE A 154 4.33 15.07 -0.77
C PHE A 154 5.28 16.24 -0.90
N ILE A 155 4.74 17.35 -1.39
CA ILE A 155 5.48 18.54 -1.75
C ILE A 155 4.73 19.70 -1.09
N PRO A 156 5.25 20.26 0.02
CA PRO A 156 4.67 21.43 0.63
C PRO A 156 4.47 22.54 -0.41
N THR A 157 3.36 23.28 -0.31
CA THR A 157 2.94 24.34 -1.26
C THR A 157 2.59 23.89 -2.68
N ASP A 158 2.53 22.58 -2.92
CA ASP A 158 2.05 21.99 -4.17
C ASP A 158 1.01 20.90 -3.83
N GLU A 159 -0.19 21.36 -3.52
CA GLU A 159 -1.31 20.52 -3.13
C GLU A 159 -1.77 19.59 -4.26
N ASP A 160 -1.67 20.01 -5.51
CA ASP A 160 -2.10 19.23 -6.67
C ASP A 160 -1.23 17.98 -6.82
N ASN A 161 0.09 18.13 -6.83
CA ASN A 161 0.98 16.97 -6.90
C ASN A 161 0.97 16.15 -5.60
N SER A 162 0.67 16.77 -4.46
CA SER A 162 0.51 16.06 -3.17
C SER A 162 -0.83 15.32 -3.03
N SER A 163 -1.78 15.53 -3.95
CA SER A 163 -3.12 14.90 -3.96
C SER A 163 -3.29 13.82 -5.03
N LEU A 164 -2.20 13.38 -5.67
CA LEU A 164 -2.28 12.36 -6.71
C LEU A 164 -2.68 10.97 -6.15
N PRO A 165 -3.59 10.23 -6.81
CA PRO A 165 -4.00 8.88 -6.42
C PRO A 165 -2.96 7.83 -6.87
N VAL A 166 -1.73 7.99 -6.39
CA VAL A 166 -0.56 7.22 -6.84
C VAL A 166 0.36 6.82 -5.70
N GLY A 167 1.17 5.80 -5.94
CA GLY A 167 2.24 5.35 -5.06
C GLY A 167 3.31 4.57 -5.80
N ALA A 168 4.42 4.30 -5.14
CA ALA A 168 5.46 3.43 -5.68
C ALA A 168 6.12 2.59 -4.58
N LEU A 169 6.56 1.41 -4.99
CA LEU A 169 7.48 0.55 -4.25
C LEU A 169 8.73 0.33 -5.10
N GLU A 170 9.88 0.79 -4.61
CA GLU A 170 11.17 0.56 -5.26
C GLU A 170 11.88 -0.61 -4.58
N TYR A 171 12.19 -1.64 -5.35
CA TYR A 171 12.90 -2.82 -4.88
C TYR A 171 14.35 -2.76 -5.35
N LEU A 172 15.28 -2.42 -4.45
CA LEU A 172 16.71 -2.45 -4.70
C LEU A 172 17.26 -3.82 -4.29
N PHE A 173 17.66 -4.60 -5.29
CA PHE A 173 18.28 -5.90 -5.15
C PHE A 173 19.80 -5.76 -5.14
N THR A 174 20.48 -6.39 -4.18
CA THR A 174 21.95 -6.45 -4.12
C THR A 174 22.40 -7.90 -4.00
N ASN A 175 23.17 -8.39 -4.97
CA ASN A 175 23.78 -9.72 -4.90
C ASN A 175 24.92 -9.72 -3.88
N THR A 176 24.76 -10.48 -2.80
CA THR A 176 25.76 -10.60 -1.71
C THR A 176 26.63 -11.85 -1.86
N GLY A 177 26.34 -12.70 -2.85
CA GLY A 177 27.11 -13.90 -3.16
C GLY A 177 28.38 -13.61 -3.96
N SER A 178 29.20 -14.66 -4.11
CA SER A 178 30.44 -14.64 -4.89
C SER A 178 30.27 -15.00 -6.37
N SER A 179 29.05 -15.35 -6.79
CA SER A 179 28.73 -15.78 -8.14
C SER A 179 27.58 -14.94 -8.72
N PRO A 180 27.51 -14.78 -10.05
CA PRO A 180 26.38 -14.12 -10.67
C PRO A 180 25.05 -14.81 -10.38
N ALA A 181 23.99 -14.03 -10.17
CA ALA A 181 22.65 -14.50 -9.87
C ALA A 181 21.69 -14.16 -11.02
N GLU A 182 20.96 -15.16 -11.52
CA GLU A 182 19.82 -14.96 -12.41
C GLU A 182 18.56 -14.85 -11.55
N VAL A 183 17.88 -13.71 -11.65
CA VAL A 183 16.80 -13.29 -10.75
C VAL A 183 15.54 -13.00 -11.55
N ILE A 184 14.39 -13.43 -11.05
CA ILE A 184 13.08 -13.00 -11.52
C ILE A 184 12.38 -12.30 -10.36
N PHE A 185 12.12 -11.01 -10.51
CA PHE A 185 11.20 -10.28 -9.65
C PHE A 185 9.77 -10.47 -10.18
N SER A 186 8.79 -10.58 -9.30
CA SER A 186 7.38 -10.49 -9.68
C SER A 186 6.57 -9.62 -8.73
N TYR A 187 5.49 -9.03 -9.23
CA TYR A 187 4.48 -8.39 -8.41
C TYR A 187 3.11 -8.95 -8.76
N ASN A 188 2.34 -9.28 -7.72
CA ASN A 188 1.24 -10.24 -7.79
C ASN A 188 0.03 -9.66 -7.07
N ALA A 189 -1.14 -9.70 -7.71
CA ALA A 189 -2.36 -9.15 -7.14
C ALA A 189 -3.58 -9.98 -7.53
N LYS A 190 -4.43 -10.29 -6.55
CA LYS A 190 -5.83 -10.66 -6.82
C LYS A 190 -6.60 -9.42 -7.26
N ASN A 191 -7.67 -9.61 -8.04
CA ASN A 191 -8.62 -8.53 -8.27
C ASN A 191 -9.45 -8.27 -6.99
N PHE A 192 -8.90 -7.46 -6.10
CA PHE A 192 -9.53 -7.08 -4.84
C PHE A 192 -10.67 -6.05 -5.01
N LEU A 193 -10.85 -5.50 -6.22
CA LEU A 193 -11.93 -4.57 -6.52
C LEU A 193 -13.26 -5.28 -6.74
N LYS A 194 -13.25 -6.59 -6.97
CA LYS A 194 -14.43 -7.37 -7.28
C LYS A 194 -15.54 -7.13 -6.27
N VAL A 195 -16.74 -6.81 -6.77
CA VAL A 195 -17.96 -6.74 -5.94
C VAL A 195 -18.95 -7.84 -6.32
N GLU A 196 -19.80 -8.19 -5.38
CA GLU A 196 -20.87 -9.15 -5.62
C GLU A 196 -21.84 -8.62 -6.68
N ASN A 197 -22.18 -9.46 -7.66
CA ASN A 197 -23.00 -9.10 -8.83
C ASN A 197 -22.44 -7.95 -9.70
N GLY A 198 -21.18 -7.57 -9.48
CA GLY A 198 -20.45 -6.61 -10.33
C GLY A 198 -19.86 -7.25 -11.58
N LYS A 199 -19.18 -6.42 -12.38
CA LYS A 199 -18.40 -6.85 -13.54
C LYS A 199 -16.94 -6.46 -13.32
N SER A 200 -16.16 -7.42 -12.84
CA SER A 200 -14.72 -7.30 -12.67
C SER A 200 -13.95 -7.94 -13.82
N GLU A 201 -12.82 -7.33 -14.16
CA GLU A 201 -11.93 -7.77 -15.22
C GLU A 201 -10.47 -7.39 -14.89
N ILE A 202 -9.54 -8.04 -15.57
CA ILE A 202 -8.14 -7.63 -15.61
C ILE A 202 -7.91 -7.01 -16.99
N ARG A 203 -7.57 -5.73 -17.07
CA ARG A 203 -7.25 -5.04 -18.33
C ARG A 203 -5.74 -4.97 -18.54
N ASN A 204 -5.34 -4.84 -19.80
CA ASN A 204 -3.94 -4.65 -20.16
C ASN A 204 -3.44 -3.26 -19.74
N HIS A 205 -2.19 -3.17 -19.33
CA HIS A 205 -1.44 -1.93 -19.19
C HIS A 205 -0.01 -2.14 -19.67
N LYS A 206 0.63 -1.09 -20.22
CA LYS A 206 2.03 -1.22 -20.65
C LYS A 206 2.89 -1.65 -19.45
N ASN A 207 3.61 -2.77 -19.60
CA ASN A 207 4.47 -3.38 -18.58
C ASN A 207 3.75 -3.64 -17.24
N GLY A 208 2.46 -3.98 -17.28
CA GLY A 208 1.65 -4.18 -16.09
C GLY A 208 0.23 -4.59 -16.40
N PHE A 209 -0.68 -4.37 -15.45
CA PHE A 209 -2.09 -4.70 -15.59
C PHE A 209 -2.95 -3.70 -14.79
N ILE A 210 -4.24 -3.65 -15.13
CA ILE A 210 -5.25 -2.88 -14.39
C ILE A 210 -6.27 -3.86 -13.81
N LEU A 211 -6.47 -3.81 -12.50
CA LEU A 211 -7.64 -4.39 -11.86
C LEU A 211 -8.81 -3.44 -12.10
N SER A 212 -9.94 -3.94 -12.62
CA SER A 212 -11.11 -3.13 -12.96
C SER A 212 -12.37 -3.75 -12.36
N GLU A 213 -13.27 -2.89 -11.90
CA GLU A 213 -14.64 -3.22 -11.48
C GLU A 213 -15.57 -2.11 -11.98
N GLN A 214 -16.67 -2.50 -12.65
CA GLN A 214 -17.65 -1.56 -13.19
C GLN A 214 -18.80 -1.25 -12.22
N GLY A 215 -18.82 -1.91 -11.06
CA GLY A 215 -19.89 -1.79 -10.08
C GLY A 215 -21.15 -2.53 -10.53
N THR A 216 -22.29 -2.18 -9.92
CA THR A 216 -23.60 -2.70 -10.34
C THR A 216 -24.46 -1.58 -10.90
N LYS A 217 -25.57 -1.93 -11.56
CA LYS A 217 -26.51 -0.96 -12.14
C LYS A 217 -26.95 0.12 -11.13
N ASP A 218 -27.15 -0.28 -9.86
CA ASP A 218 -27.64 0.60 -8.80
C ASP A 218 -26.52 1.16 -7.90
N LYS A 219 -25.28 0.66 -8.05
CA LYS A 219 -24.12 1.07 -7.23
C LYS A 219 -22.93 1.40 -8.13
N THR A 220 -23.11 2.41 -8.98
CA THR A 220 -22.06 2.91 -9.89
C THR A 220 -20.85 3.47 -9.16
N PHE A 221 -21.03 3.93 -7.91
CA PHE A 221 -19.94 4.38 -7.03
C PHE A 221 -18.94 3.29 -6.64
N LEU A 222 -19.25 2.01 -6.92
CA LEU A 222 -18.32 0.90 -6.76
C LEU A 222 -17.36 0.75 -7.96
N ARG A 223 -17.56 1.54 -9.03
CA ARG A 223 -16.64 1.56 -10.16
C ARG A 223 -15.25 2.01 -9.69
N SER A 224 -14.26 1.18 -9.97
CA SER A 224 -12.90 1.42 -9.52
C SER A 224 -11.90 0.75 -10.46
N ASP A 225 -10.81 1.45 -10.73
CA ASP A 225 -9.64 0.93 -11.43
C ASP A 225 -8.40 1.04 -10.54
N PHE A 226 -7.50 0.05 -10.61
CA PHE A 226 -6.23 0.04 -9.90
C PHE A 226 -5.13 -0.53 -10.81
N ALA A 227 -4.20 0.32 -11.22
CA ALA A 227 -3.08 -0.05 -12.09
C ALA A 227 -1.84 -0.45 -11.29
N ILE A 228 -1.16 -1.50 -11.75
CA ILE A 228 0.13 -1.97 -11.22
C ILE A 228 1.04 -2.22 -12.41
N PHE A 229 2.17 -1.51 -12.49
CA PHE A 229 3.06 -1.58 -13.64
C PHE A 229 4.52 -1.25 -13.30
N THR A 230 5.44 -1.47 -14.24
CA THR A 230 6.86 -1.12 -14.11
C THR A 230 7.35 -0.32 -15.33
N ASP A 231 8.54 0.24 -15.24
CA ASP A 231 9.25 0.89 -16.35
C ASP A 231 10.17 -0.08 -17.12
N GLN A 232 10.19 -1.36 -16.76
CA GLN A 232 11.12 -2.34 -17.30
C GLN A 232 10.60 -2.89 -18.64
N GLN A 233 11.36 -2.69 -19.72
CA GLN A 233 10.95 -3.09 -21.08
C GLN A 233 10.81 -4.61 -21.27
N ASN A 234 11.52 -5.40 -20.46
CA ASN A 234 11.48 -6.86 -20.51
C ASN A 234 10.43 -7.46 -19.56
N THR A 235 9.44 -6.68 -19.14
CA THR A 235 8.35 -7.15 -18.29
C THR A 235 7.47 -8.16 -19.04
N VAL A 236 7.20 -9.29 -18.40
CA VAL A 236 6.24 -10.31 -18.86
C VAL A 236 5.01 -10.24 -17.97
N VAL A 237 3.81 -10.24 -18.53
CA VAL A 237 2.56 -10.10 -17.76
C VAL A 237 1.64 -11.31 -17.98
N ASP A 238 1.22 -11.92 -16.89
CA ASP A 238 0.14 -12.91 -16.82
C ASP A 238 -1.13 -12.21 -16.33
N HIS A 239 -2.07 -11.92 -17.23
CA HIS A 239 -3.32 -11.23 -16.90
C HIS A 239 -4.41 -12.18 -16.36
N SER A 240 -4.15 -13.48 -16.25
CA SER A 240 -5.19 -14.44 -15.90
C SER A 240 -4.67 -15.55 -15.02
N TRP A 241 -4.65 -15.28 -13.71
CA TRP A 241 -4.44 -16.32 -12.71
C TRP A 241 -5.43 -17.48 -12.88
N PHE A 242 -4.97 -18.67 -12.47
CA PHE A 242 -5.77 -19.90 -12.52
C PHE A 242 -7.11 -19.71 -11.80
N ARG A 243 -8.19 -20.06 -12.50
CA ARG A 243 -9.55 -20.03 -11.96
C ARG A 243 -9.84 -21.33 -11.21
N GLY A 244 -9.78 -21.27 -9.89
CA GLY A 244 -10.15 -22.36 -9.00
C GLY A 244 -10.83 -21.86 -7.73
N GLY A 245 -11.12 -22.79 -6.82
CA GLY A 245 -11.76 -22.49 -5.54
C GLY A 245 -10.73 -22.22 -4.44
N TRP A 246 -11.19 -21.69 -3.30
CA TRP A 246 -10.38 -21.59 -2.08
C TRP A 246 -9.00 -20.93 -2.31
N TRP A 247 -7.93 -21.72 -2.29
CA TRP A 247 -6.54 -21.29 -2.37
C TRP A 247 -5.90 -21.56 -3.73
N ASP A 248 -6.62 -22.19 -4.66
CA ASP A 248 -6.08 -22.60 -5.95
C ASP A 248 -5.44 -21.44 -6.71
N PRO A 249 -6.06 -20.24 -6.83
CA PRO A 249 -5.45 -19.16 -7.59
C PRO A 249 -4.09 -18.72 -7.03
N LEU A 250 -3.99 -18.59 -5.71
CA LEU A 250 -2.75 -18.19 -5.03
C LEU A 250 -1.70 -19.30 -5.12
N THR A 251 -2.11 -20.56 -4.92
CA THR A 251 -1.23 -21.73 -5.01
C THR A 251 -0.63 -21.85 -6.42
N MET A 252 -1.44 -21.68 -7.46
CA MET A 252 -0.98 -21.76 -8.84
C MET A 252 -0.09 -20.58 -9.23
N ALA A 253 -0.43 -19.36 -8.80
CA ALA A 253 0.45 -18.20 -8.96
C ALA A 253 1.80 -18.43 -8.27
N TRP A 254 1.80 -18.95 -7.03
CA TRP A 254 3.01 -19.28 -6.31
C TRP A 254 3.83 -20.39 -6.98
N ASN A 255 3.17 -21.42 -7.53
CA ASN A 255 3.86 -22.49 -8.26
C ASN A 255 4.62 -21.96 -9.48
N LYS A 256 4.02 -21.03 -10.24
CA LYS A 256 4.69 -20.33 -11.37
C LYS A 256 5.91 -19.52 -10.90
N ILE A 257 5.78 -18.78 -9.81
CA ILE A 257 6.91 -18.02 -9.22
C ILE A 257 8.03 -18.99 -8.79
N LYS A 258 7.65 -20.06 -8.08
CA LYS A 258 8.60 -21.05 -7.53
C LYS A 258 9.32 -21.84 -8.64
N SER A 259 8.69 -22.07 -9.78
CA SER A 259 9.30 -22.73 -10.94
C SER A 259 10.17 -21.77 -11.77
N GLY A 260 10.05 -20.45 -11.57
CA GLY A 260 10.70 -19.43 -12.40
C GLY A 260 10.10 -19.35 -13.80
N GLU A 261 8.81 -19.70 -13.94
CA GLU A 261 8.11 -19.66 -15.22
C GLU A 261 7.80 -18.21 -15.63
N LEU A 262 8.16 -17.86 -16.87
CA LEU A 262 7.85 -16.58 -17.50
C LEU A 262 6.86 -16.82 -18.63
N GLN A 263 5.58 -16.65 -18.33
CA GLN A 263 4.50 -16.84 -19.30
C GLN A 263 3.70 -15.56 -19.45
N ALA A 264 3.64 -15.02 -20.66
CA ALA A 264 2.69 -13.98 -21.00
C ALA A 264 1.30 -14.60 -21.21
N VAL A 265 0.28 -14.01 -20.60
CA VAL A 265 -1.12 -14.41 -20.78
C VAL A 265 -1.91 -13.14 -21.05
N GLU A 266 -2.61 -13.10 -22.18
CA GLU A 266 -3.47 -11.98 -22.56
C GLU A 266 -4.70 -11.88 -21.64
N PRO A 267 -5.28 -10.68 -21.49
CA PRO A 267 -6.55 -10.51 -20.80
C PRO A 267 -7.65 -11.44 -21.33
N VAL A 268 -8.49 -11.93 -20.43
CA VAL A 268 -9.67 -12.73 -20.76
C VAL A 268 -10.94 -11.93 -20.51
N GLU A 269 -12.00 -12.20 -21.28
CA GLU A 269 -13.27 -11.44 -21.18
C GLU A 269 -13.94 -11.54 -19.81
N SER A 270 -13.76 -12.65 -19.08
CA SER A 270 -14.31 -12.82 -17.73
C SER A 270 -13.58 -13.89 -16.93
N GLY A 271 -13.69 -13.80 -15.60
CA GLY A 271 -13.28 -14.87 -14.69
C GLY A 271 -11.80 -14.87 -14.28
N ALA A 272 -10.99 -13.93 -14.77
CA ALA A 272 -9.66 -13.69 -14.21
C ALA A 272 -9.79 -13.17 -12.77
N VAL A 273 -9.13 -13.86 -11.84
CA VAL A 273 -9.21 -13.59 -10.40
C VAL A 273 -8.00 -12.81 -9.87
N GLY A 274 -6.99 -12.58 -10.72
CA GLY A 274 -5.75 -11.91 -10.39
C GLY A 274 -4.78 -11.90 -11.58
N ALA A 275 -3.68 -11.19 -11.39
CA ALA A 275 -2.63 -11.00 -12.39
C ALA A 275 -1.25 -10.88 -11.74
N SER A 276 -0.22 -11.16 -12.54
CA SER A 276 1.19 -11.06 -12.16
C SER A 276 1.98 -10.36 -13.24
N LEU A 277 2.94 -9.54 -12.84
CA LEU A 277 4.02 -9.06 -13.71
C LEU A 277 5.34 -9.70 -13.27
N PHE A 278 6.25 -9.92 -14.21
CA PHE A 278 7.55 -10.54 -13.99
C PHE A 278 8.65 -9.74 -14.69
N VAL A 279 9.75 -9.46 -13.98
CA VAL A 279 10.93 -8.75 -14.49
C VAL A 279 12.16 -9.64 -14.29
N PRO A 280 12.65 -10.32 -15.35
CA PRO A 280 13.89 -11.07 -15.28
C PRO A 280 15.11 -10.14 -15.35
N PHE A 281 16.17 -10.45 -14.63
CA PHE A 281 17.45 -9.76 -14.70
C PHE A 281 18.59 -10.59 -14.12
N ARG A 282 19.82 -10.15 -14.39
CA ARG A 282 21.04 -10.73 -13.86
C ARG A 282 21.75 -9.74 -12.94
N LEU A 283 22.32 -10.24 -11.84
CA LEU A 283 23.20 -9.50 -10.95
C LEU A 283 24.56 -10.18 -10.85
N ASP A 284 25.63 -9.51 -11.25
CA ASP A 284 26.99 -9.95 -10.94
C ASP A 284 27.28 -9.83 -9.43
N PRO A 285 28.35 -10.44 -8.89
CA PRO A 285 28.72 -10.30 -7.47
C PRO A 285 28.84 -8.84 -7.05
N GLY A 286 28.14 -8.45 -5.97
CA GLY A 286 28.04 -7.06 -5.52
C GLY A 286 27.18 -6.14 -6.41
N GLY A 287 26.67 -6.67 -7.53
CA GLY A 287 25.81 -5.97 -8.47
C GLY A 287 24.48 -5.57 -7.84
N LYS A 288 23.97 -4.43 -8.31
CA LYS A 288 22.72 -3.83 -7.82
C LYS A 288 21.75 -3.57 -8.96
N LYS A 289 20.47 -3.80 -8.72
CA LYS A 289 19.39 -3.38 -9.64
C LYS A 289 18.18 -2.90 -8.84
N THR A 290 17.58 -1.80 -9.29
CA THR A 290 16.30 -1.33 -8.78
C THR A 290 15.20 -1.71 -9.77
N VAL A 291 14.09 -2.27 -9.28
CA VAL A 291 12.84 -2.40 -10.02
C VAL A 291 11.79 -1.55 -9.32
N ILE A 292 11.13 -0.66 -10.07
CA ILE A 292 10.07 0.21 -9.54
C ILE A 292 8.72 -0.39 -9.92
N VAL A 293 7.87 -0.60 -8.92
CA VAL A 293 6.46 -0.89 -9.11
C VAL A 293 5.67 0.38 -8.86
N TYR A 294 4.96 0.83 -9.89
CA TYR A 294 4.10 1.99 -9.88
C TYR A 294 2.66 1.53 -9.58
N PHE A 295 1.99 2.30 -8.73
CA PHE A 295 0.58 2.14 -8.39
C PHE A 295 -0.17 3.41 -8.76
N ALA A 296 -1.34 3.25 -9.34
CA ALA A 296 -2.30 4.32 -9.56
C ALA A 296 -3.72 3.77 -9.34
N TRP A 297 -4.65 4.61 -8.92
CA TRP A 297 -6.05 4.22 -8.82
C TRP A 297 -6.99 5.33 -9.28
N TYR A 298 -8.16 4.92 -9.75
CA TYR A 298 -9.20 5.82 -10.21
C TYR A 298 -10.56 5.36 -9.70
N VAL A 299 -11.07 6.08 -8.70
CA VAL A 299 -12.38 5.86 -8.10
C VAL A 299 -13.16 7.18 -8.14
N PRO A 300 -13.81 7.52 -9.26
CA PRO A 300 -14.31 8.87 -9.52
C PRO A 300 -15.63 9.21 -8.80
N GLU A 301 -16.32 8.20 -8.31
CA GLU A 301 -17.65 8.31 -7.72
C GLU A 301 -17.62 7.82 -6.26
N SER A 302 -18.51 8.34 -5.42
CA SER A 302 -18.69 7.85 -4.05
C SER A 302 -20.16 7.82 -3.64
N ASP A 303 -20.45 7.12 -2.54
CA ASP A 303 -21.73 7.14 -1.83
C ASP A 303 -21.69 8.05 -0.60
N GLN A 304 -20.60 8.78 -0.39
CA GLN A 304 -20.39 9.57 0.82
C GLN A 304 -21.15 10.88 0.73
N THR A 305 -22.04 11.12 1.70
CA THR A 305 -22.71 12.41 1.89
C THR A 305 -22.92 12.60 3.39
N HIS A 306 -22.60 13.80 3.88
CA HIS A 306 -22.60 14.12 5.30
C HIS A 306 -23.23 15.50 5.53
N GLY A 307 -24.01 15.62 6.60
CA GLY A 307 -24.76 16.83 6.92
C GLY A 307 -26.07 16.96 6.13
N LYS A 308 -26.73 18.12 6.27
CA LYS A 308 -27.91 18.48 5.46
C LYS A 308 -27.46 19.42 4.35
N ILE A 309 -27.92 19.18 3.12
CA ILE A 309 -27.72 20.12 2.01
C ILE A 309 -28.35 21.46 2.42
N GLY A 310 -27.52 22.50 2.56
CA GLY A 310 -27.96 23.83 2.94
C GLY A 310 -28.66 24.53 1.78
N GLU A 311 -29.63 25.41 2.08
CA GLU A 311 -30.15 26.36 1.10
C GLU A 311 -29.13 27.48 0.87
N LYS A 312 -28.92 27.86 -0.40
CA LYS A 312 -28.02 28.96 -0.77
C LYS A 312 -28.56 30.27 -0.18
N LYS A 313 -27.90 30.79 0.86
CA LYS A 313 -28.20 32.09 1.46
C LYS A 313 -27.20 33.12 0.97
N ASP A 314 -27.62 34.37 0.83
CA ASP A 314 -26.70 35.49 0.65
C ASP A 314 -25.77 35.52 1.87
N CYS A 315 -24.47 35.26 1.64
CA CYS A 315 -23.45 35.24 2.68
C CYS A 315 -22.59 36.50 2.56
N ASP A 316 -22.17 37.02 3.71
CA ASP A 316 -21.20 38.10 3.80
C ASP A 316 -19.82 37.49 4.07
N PRO A 317 -18.83 37.63 3.16
CA PRO A 317 -17.48 37.12 3.37
C PRO A 317 -16.81 37.66 4.64
N GLU A 318 -17.15 38.87 5.10
CA GLU A 318 -16.60 39.44 6.36
C GLU A 318 -17.12 38.71 7.61
N SER A 319 -18.29 38.06 7.52
CA SER A 319 -18.89 37.32 8.62
C SER A 319 -18.30 35.92 8.85
N GLY A 320 -17.42 35.44 7.96
CA GLY A 320 -16.83 34.10 8.03
C GLY A 320 -17.78 32.95 7.71
N CYS A 321 -19.05 33.23 7.37
CA CYS A 321 -20.10 32.23 7.13
C CYS A 321 -20.37 31.95 5.65
N CYS A 322 -19.41 32.18 4.76
CA CYS A 322 -19.57 31.90 3.34
C CYS A 322 -19.30 30.43 3.02
N SER A 323 -20.34 29.71 2.63
CA SER A 323 -20.35 28.26 2.41
C SER A 323 -20.05 27.84 0.96
N SER A 324 -19.90 28.78 0.01
CA SER A 324 -19.57 28.47 -1.39
C SER A 324 -18.24 29.10 -1.85
N PRO A 325 -17.39 28.35 -2.60
CA PRO A 325 -16.13 28.87 -3.18
C PRO A 325 -16.30 30.18 -3.96
N SER A 326 -17.44 30.34 -4.63
CA SER A 326 -17.81 31.54 -5.39
C SER A 326 -17.94 32.81 -4.54
N ALA A 327 -18.26 32.68 -3.24
CA ALA A 327 -18.42 33.84 -2.36
C ALA A 327 -17.10 34.33 -1.76
N ILE A 328 -16.04 33.50 -1.79
CA ILE A 328 -14.72 33.82 -1.23
C ILE A 328 -13.61 33.90 -2.31
N GLY A 329 -13.99 33.89 -3.60
CA GLY A 329 -13.07 34.15 -4.72
C GLY A 329 -11.99 33.07 -4.93
N LEU A 330 -12.23 31.83 -4.51
CA LEU A 330 -11.31 30.70 -4.68
C LEU A 330 -11.47 30.05 -6.07
N ASP A 331 -11.23 30.80 -7.15
CA ASP A 331 -11.52 30.36 -8.52
C ASP A 331 -10.35 29.61 -9.20
N LYS A 332 -10.34 28.27 -9.06
CA LYS A 332 -9.59 27.35 -9.95
C LYS A 332 -10.39 26.13 -10.42
N TYR A 333 -11.47 25.75 -9.75
CA TYR A 333 -12.21 24.52 -10.00
C TYR A 333 -13.71 24.75 -10.25
N ASP A 334 -14.48 23.70 -10.56
CA ASP A 334 -15.90 23.79 -10.93
C ASP A 334 -16.74 24.42 -9.80
N LYS A 335 -17.01 25.72 -9.96
CA LYS A 335 -17.76 26.58 -9.03
C LYS A 335 -19.24 26.20 -8.87
N ASP A 336 -19.75 25.36 -9.76
CA ASP A 336 -21.16 24.97 -9.84
C ASP A 336 -21.36 23.49 -9.46
N PHE A 337 -20.33 22.81 -8.91
CA PHE A 337 -20.49 21.43 -8.42
C PHE A 337 -21.53 21.36 -7.29
N ASP A 338 -22.72 20.86 -7.64
CA ASP A 338 -23.89 20.68 -6.77
C ASP A 338 -24.17 19.20 -6.48
N GLY A 339 -23.16 18.35 -6.63
CA GLY A 339 -23.28 16.91 -6.46
C GLY A 339 -23.74 16.51 -5.06
N THR A 340 -24.74 15.62 -4.99
CA THR A 340 -25.27 15.07 -3.73
C THR A 340 -24.22 14.30 -2.92
N PHE A 341 -23.26 13.67 -3.60
CA PHE A 341 -22.21 12.85 -3.01
C PHE A 341 -20.85 13.48 -3.23
N TYR A 342 -19.94 13.21 -2.29
CA TYR A 342 -18.53 13.52 -2.40
C TYR A 342 -17.95 12.94 -3.70
N LYS A 343 -17.10 13.73 -4.33
CA LYS A 343 -16.26 13.30 -5.45
C LYS A 343 -14.83 13.74 -5.17
N PRO A 344 -13.83 12.86 -5.39
CA PRO A 344 -12.45 13.20 -5.13
C PRO A 344 -11.92 14.19 -6.19
N TRP A 345 -11.10 15.13 -5.75
CA TRP A 345 -10.48 16.17 -6.60
C TRP A 345 -9.82 15.62 -7.86
N TYR A 346 -9.10 14.50 -7.77
CA TYR A 346 -8.39 13.94 -8.91
C TYR A 346 -9.32 13.54 -10.06
N SER A 347 -10.62 13.31 -9.81
CA SER A 347 -11.59 12.99 -10.88
C SER A 347 -12.09 14.21 -11.65
N ALA A 348 -11.79 15.43 -11.17
CA ALA A 348 -11.94 16.66 -11.96
C ALA A 348 -10.74 16.88 -12.90
N VAL A 349 -9.57 16.36 -12.53
CA VAL A 349 -8.31 16.55 -13.26
C VAL A 349 -8.08 15.46 -14.31
N TYR A 350 -8.33 14.21 -13.94
CA TYR A 350 -8.08 13.03 -14.78
C TYR A 350 -9.38 12.36 -15.17
N LYS A 351 -9.43 11.80 -16.39
CA LYS A 351 -10.64 11.14 -16.90
C LYS A 351 -10.58 9.62 -16.75
N SER A 352 -9.39 9.07 -16.58
CA SER A 352 -9.19 7.62 -16.46
C SER A 352 -7.93 7.24 -15.69
N ILE A 353 -7.81 5.95 -15.39
CA ILE A 353 -6.62 5.35 -14.79
C ILE A 353 -5.39 5.46 -15.69
N GLU A 354 -5.58 5.44 -17.02
CA GLU A 354 -4.50 5.57 -18.00
C GLU A 354 -3.89 6.98 -17.98
N ASP A 355 -4.73 8.03 -17.84
CA ASP A 355 -4.24 9.41 -17.72
C ASP A 355 -3.36 9.58 -16.46
N ILE A 356 -3.83 9.03 -15.33
CA ILE A 356 -3.09 9.07 -14.05
C ILE A 356 -1.79 8.28 -14.16
N SER A 357 -1.85 7.05 -14.69
CA SER A 357 -0.68 6.17 -14.81
C SER A 357 0.38 6.78 -15.73
N LYS A 358 -0.04 7.42 -16.83
CA LYS A 358 0.83 8.17 -17.73
C LYS A 358 1.48 9.35 -17.00
N ASN A 359 0.69 10.21 -16.37
CA ASN A 359 1.20 11.36 -15.62
C ASN A 359 2.19 10.93 -14.53
N TRP A 360 1.89 9.83 -13.83
CA TRP A 360 2.74 9.29 -12.79
C TRP A 360 4.10 8.84 -13.33
N ALA A 361 4.12 8.09 -14.43
CA ALA A 361 5.34 7.62 -15.06
C ALA A 361 6.19 8.78 -15.63
N GLU A 362 5.56 9.75 -16.29
CA GLU A 362 6.26 10.87 -16.94
C GLU A 362 6.89 11.84 -15.93
N ASN A 363 6.25 12.06 -14.77
CA ASN A 363 6.69 13.02 -13.76
C ASN A 363 7.40 12.37 -12.56
N TYR A 364 7.62 11.05 -12.56
CA TYR A 364 8.15 10.29 -11.42
C TYR A 364 9.43 10.90 -10.83
N ILE A 365 10.40 11.21 -11.70
CA ILE A 365 11.72 11.71 -11.29
C ILE A 365 11.59 13.07 -10.59
N GLU A 366 10.77 13.97 -11.15
CA GLU A 366 10.57 15.31 -10.60
C GLU A 366 9.79 15.27 -9.27
N LEU A 367 8.69 14.51 -9.22
CA LEU A 367 7.89 14.33 -8.01
C LEU A 367 8.72 13.73 -6.88
N LYS A 368 9.57 12.75 -7.19
CA LYS A 368 10.50 12.15 -6.23
C LYS A 368 11.54 13.14 -5.75
N LYS A 369 12.14 13.92 -6.66
CA LYS A 369 13.12 14.95 -6.32
C LYS A 369 12.52 15.98 -5.34
N ASN A 370 11.33 16.49 -5.64
CA ASN A 370 10.68 17.51 -4.81
C ASN A 370 10.23 16.94 -3.46
N SER A 371 9.77 15.68 -3.42
CA SER A 371 9.46 14.99 -2.16
C SER A 371 10.70 14.73 -1.29
N ASN A 372 11.86 14.43 -1.91
CA ASN A 372 13.12 14.33 -1.18
C ASN A 372 13.57 15.67 -0.64
N LEU A 373 13.40 16.78 -1.39
CA LEU A 373 13.76 18.11 -0.90
C LEU A 373 13.07 18.43 0.43
N PHE A 374 11.77 18.14 0.53
CA PHE A 374 11.05 18.28 1.79
C PHE A 374 11.58 17.32 2.87
N SER A 375 11.74 16.03 2.56
CA SER A 375 12.21 15.05 3.54
C SER A 375 13.59 15.44 4.10
N ASP A 376 14.54 15.76 3.23
CA ASP A 376 15.89 16.17 3.60
C ASP A 376 15.88 17.44 4.45
N ALA A 377 15.09 18.45 4.08
CA ALA A 377 14.95 19.68 4.86
C ALA A 377 14.32 19.42 6.24
N PHE A 378 13.24 18.65 6.30
CA PHE A 378 12.54 18.32 7.54
C PHE A 378 13.45 17.54 8.50
N PHE A 379 14.20 16.58 7.97
CA PHE A 379 15.06 15.71 8.77
C PHE A 379 16.47 16.24 9.04
N ALA A 380 16.86 17.36 8.42
CA ALA A 380 18.03 18.15 8.81
C ALA A 380 17.79 19.01 10.06
N SER A 381 16.55 19.04 10.57
CA SER A 381 16.19 19.76 11.79
C SER A 381 17.03 19.32 13.01
N THR A 382 17.34 20.29 13.87
CA THR A 382 18.11 20.08 15.10
C THR A 382 17.22 19.91 16.34
N ILE A 383 15.90 19.79 16.16
CA ILE A 383 14.97 19.52 17.27
C ILE A 383 15.22 18.10 17.83
N PRO A 384 14.81 17.83 19.08
CA PRO A 384 14.99 16.51 19.68
C PRO A 384 14.37 15.38 18.82
N PRO A 385 15.06 14.23 18.64
CA PRO A 385 14.58 13.12 17.81
C PRO A 385 13.17 12.63 18.12
N GLU A 386 12.75 12.64 19.39
CA GLU A 386 11.40 12.27 19.83
C GLU A 386 10.32 13.23 19.30
N VAL A 387 10.65 14.52 19.22
CA VAL A 387 9.75 15.54 18.67
C VAL A 387 9.68 15.39 17.15
N LEU A 388 10.82 15.16 16.51
CA LEU A 388 10.88 14.95 15.06
C LEU A 388 10.11 13.69 14.63
N GLU A 389 10.25 12.59 15.38
CA GLU A 389 9.48 11.37 15.17
C GLU A 389 7.98 11.64 15.35
N ALA A 390 7.58 12.29 16.45
CA ALA A 390 6.18 12.62 16.71
C ALA A 390 5.55 13.46 15.58
N ILE A 391 6.24 14.50 15.10
CA ILE A 391 5.75 15.34 13.99
C ILE A 391 5.64 14.49 12.71
N SER A 392 6.67 13.71 12.37
CA SER A 392 6.66 12.88 11.15
C SER A 392 5.53 11.85 11.14
N CYS A 393 5.23 11.24 12.29
CA CYS A 393 4.11 10.32 12.43
C CYS A 393 2.76 11.03 12.23
N ASN A 394 2.59 12.26 12.75
CA ASN A 394 1.36 13.02 12.56
C ASN A 394 1.16 13.50 11.11
N LEU A 395 2.25 13.81 10.37
CA LEU A 395 2.15 14.17 8.95
C LEU A 395 1.54 13.06 8.09
N THR A 396 1.63 11.80 8.51
CA THR A 396 1.03 10.67 7.79
C THR A 396 -0.50 10.73 7.75
N ILE A 397 -1.15 11.44 8.68
CA ILE A 397 -2.61 11.63 8.71
C ILE A 397 -3.09 12.36 7.43
N LEU A 398 -2.27 13.25 6.87
CA LEU A 398 -2.59 13.93 5.61
C LEU A 398 -2.77 12.97 4.43
N LYS A 399 -2.18 11.76 4.52
CA LYS A 399 -2.26 10.70 3.52
C LYS A 399 -3.30 9.63 3.88
N SER A 400 -4.03 9.79 4.98
CA SER A 400 -5.05 8.85 5.40
C SER A 400 -6.44 9.24 4.89
N PRO A 401 -7.43 8.32 4.95
CA PRO A 401 -8.84 8.62 4.65
C PRO A 401 -9.50 9.61 5.62
N THR A 402 -8.77 10.13 6.61
CA THR A 402 -9.24 11.21 7.49
C THR A 402 -9.41 12.51 6.72
N VAL A 403 -8.57 12.74 5.68
CA VAL A 403 -8.61 13.93 4.83
C VAL A 403 -9.24 13.59 3.49
N LEU A 404 -10.23 14.38 3.09
CA LEU A 404 -10.85 14.36 1.77
C LEU A 404 -10.55 15.68 1.04
N ARG A 405 -10.40 15.61 -0.27
CA ARG A 405 -10.25 16.77 -1.14
C ARG A 405 -11.33 16.68 -2.21
N GLN A 406 -12.29 17.59 -2.14
CA GLN A 406 -13.49 17.57 -2.98
C GLN A 406 -13.18 17.88 -4.44
N TYR A 407 -14.13 17.56 -5.33
CA TYR A 407 -14.06 17.79 -6.76
C TYR A 407 -13.62 19.21 -7.14
N ASP A 408 -14.02 20.19 -6.33
CA ASP A 408 -13.69 21.60 -6.47
C ASP A 408 -12.45 22.06 -5.68
N GLY A 409 -11.65 21.11 -5.17
CA GLY A 409 -10.42 21.36 -4.43
C GLY A 409 -10.59 21.68 -2.96
N ARG A 410 -11.81 21.89 -2.44
CA ARG A 410 -12.04 22.14 -1.00
C ARG A 410 -11.57 20.96 -0.16
N LEU A 411 -10.95 21.24 0.98
CA LEU A 411 -10.63 20.21 1.97
C LEU A 411 -11.80 19.98 2.90
N TRP A 412 -11.97 18.71 3.27
CA TRP A 412 -12.92 18.29 4.27
C TRP A 412 -12.31 17.15 5.08
N ASN A 413 -12.41 17.22 6.40
CA ASN A 413 -11.73 16.28 7.28
C ASN A 413 -12.72 15.71 8.28
N PHE A 414 -12.64 14.40 8.50
CA PHE A 414 -13.24 13.78 9.67
C PHE A 414 -12.45 14.15 10.94
N GLU A 415 -13.08 14.04 12.12
CA GLU A 415 -12.37 14.17 13.40
C GLU A 415 -11.35 13.02 13.60
N GLY A 416 -11.69 11.86 13.04
CA GLY A 416 -10.84 10.67 12.96
C GLY A 416 -11.49 9.62 12.07
N CYS A 417 -11.03 8.38 12.11
CA CYS A 417 -11.64 7.27 11.39
C CYS A 417 -11.95 6.11 12.34
N GLY A 418 -13.13 5.52 12.18
CA GLY A 418 -13.36 4.14 12.59
C GLY A 418 -12.85 3.19 11.50
N ASP A 419 -13.16 1.90 11.67
CA ASP A 419 -12.61 0.86 10.80
C ASP A 419 -13.01 1.02 9.33
N ASN A 420 -14.28 1.37 9.11
CA ASN A 420 -14.93 1.42 7.80
C ASN A 420 -15.70 2.72 7.53
N TRP A 421 -15.55 3.73 8.41
CA TRP A 421 -16.27 5.00 8.32
C TRP A 421 -15.42 6.11 8.95
N GLY A 422 -15.58 7.34 8.47
CA GLY A 422 -15.00 8.48 9.16
C GLY A 422 -15.84 8.91 10.37
N CYS A 423 -15.18 9.29 11.45
CA CYS A 423 -15.82 9.67 12.71
C CYS A 423 -16.22 11.14 12.71
N CYS A 424 -17.48 11.41 13.10
CA CYS A 424 -18.12 12.73 13.15
C CYS A 424 -18.30 13.41 11.77
N HIS A 425 -19.22 14.37 11.69
CA HIS A 425 -19.41 15.15 10.45
C HIS A 425 -18.25 16.12 10.29
N GLY A 426 -17.62 16.10 9.12
CA GLY A 426 -16.37 16.79 8.89
C GLY A 426 -16.46 18.29 8.59
N SER A 427 -15.26 18.86 8.55
CA SER A 427 -14.87 20.26 8.79
C SER A 427 -15.27 20.77 10.17
N CYS A 428 -15.00 19.97 11.22
CA CYS A 428 -15.00 20.38 12.62
C CYS A 428 -14.31 21.74 12.82
N THR A 429 -15.14 22.78 12.91
CA THR A 429 -15.31 23.64 14.09
C THR A 429 -16.76 23.54 14.54
#